data_AF-A0A9P5WRN0-F1
#
_entry.id   AF-A0A9P5WRN0-F1
#
_cell.length_a   1.000
_cell.length_b   1.000
_cell.length_c   1.000
_cell.angle_alpha   90.00
_cell.angle_beta   90.00
_cell.angle_gamma   90.00
#
_symmetry.space_group_name_H-M   'P 1'
#
loop_
_entity.id
_entity.type
_entity.pdbx_description
1 polymer ?
#
loop_
_entity_poly.entity_id
_entity_poly.type
_entity_poly.pdbx_seq_one_letter_code
_entity_poly.pdbx_strand_id
1 'polypeptide(L)'
;MHRFEWTWALRRFQARAPPIAERQEGLALEFIASHPDLEEITLKFHTIEPEDVLALTAILRQQHPLQKQKRCGDQQQKYNCRHHHRLRKISVEYDIIKADRRDVYNLFVAATEYSRSRPTSCLKSQLFSESSQQPTCSSFPPSSLLETNGPNRESLEEWHFNWINSGLYTTDQDESDSDNDDESSDQEGEIGGEHSNVGDNSYPALINDISSGISDLAISFNKPDWDTRLLLPMLRMCPDLERLSLPNIQRDSIHQSLPLLLKSRCTKVRGLEFSSDWLTDEKLASILESCIAGLSSFSTLNPLPVERVAIQALSRAHGNTLEKLDFGADYRWACHYFQELVSNCPRLRFLRASLELHGAYDDGTEVDYDALTSDPWPFLNHLKFLDLTLYHGSELQMTKPYRPGDGSVSDMYVNYLYSQIGGLIKLEELRIGGWMMLLQAQNGLRKLAGLKKLKVLDLRNHTFIKWGTEEAEWICENWTGLVEILGLKGPNTRDVVKIIKERRPLIVIK
;
A
#
# COMPACT_ATOMS: atom_id res chain seq x y z
N MET A 1 23.53 -2.38 3.49
CA MET A 1 22.29 -2.62 2.73
C MET A 1 22.67 -2.91 1.30
N HIS A 2 22.83 -4.19 0.97
CA HIS A 2 23.11 -4.62 -0.40
C HIS A 2 21.76 -4.82 -1.08
N ARG A 3 21.38 -3.87 -1.92
CA ARG A 3 20.17 -3.92 -2.74
C ARG A 3 20.57 -4.32 -4.15
N PHE A 4 19.85 -5.28 -4.71
CA PHE A 4 20.08 -5.77 -6.05
C PHE A 4 18.81 -5.63 -6.88
N GLU A 5 18.92 -4.89 -7.99
CA GLU A 5 17.83 -4.67 -8.96
C GLU A 5 18.29 -5.20 -10.32
N TRP A 6 17.60 -6.20 -10.85
CA TRP A 6 17.83 -6.71 -12.20
C TRP A 6 16.61 -6.38 -13.06
N THR A 7 16.82 -5.61 -14.14
CA THR A 7 15.77 -5.21 -15.08
C THR A 7 16.00 -5.86 -16.44
N TRP A 8 15.02 -6.62 -16.93
CA TRP A 8 15.03 -7.22 -18.26
C TRP A 8 14.21 -6.37 -19.24
N ALA A 9 14.84 -5.85 -20.30
CA ALA A 9 14.17 -5.08 -21.35
C ALA A 9 14.39 -5.74 -22.72
N LEU A 10 13.39 -6.47 -23.21
CA LEU A 10 13.46 -7.12 -24.52
C LEU A 10 13.04 -6.11 -25.63
N ARG A 11 13.99 -5.40 -26.25
CA ARG A 11 13.71 -4.71 -27.52
C ARG A 11 13.86 -5.70 -28.68
N ARG A 12 12.75 -6.00 -29.36
CA ARG A 12 12.73 -6.70 -30.67
C ARG A 12 13.67 -5.97 -31.65
N PHE A 13 14.81 -6.57 -31.96
CA PHE A 13 15.58 -6.25 -33.15
C PHE A 13 15.54 -7.46 -34.09
N GLN A 14 14.81 -7.32 -35.20
CA GLN A 14 14.94 -8.20 -36.35
C GLN A 14 16.33 -7.96 -36.96
N ALA A 15 17.26 -8.91 -36.82
CA ALA A 15 18.22 -9.35 -37.84
C ALA A 15 19.34 -10.23 -37.25
N ARG A 16 19.36 -11.51 -37.67
CA ARG A 16 20.52 -12.41 -37.81
C ARG A 16 21.72 -12.21 -36.85
N ALA A 17 21.63 -12.77 -35.65
CA ALA A 17 22.76 -13.24 -34.83
C ALA A 17 22.28 -14.36 -33.86
N PRO A 18 23.12 -15.35 -33.48
CA PRO A 18 22.74 -16.47 -32.61
C PRO A 18 22.52 -16.02 -31.14
N PRO A 19 21.86 -16.82 -30.27
CA PRO A 19 21.27 -16.31 -29.04
C PRO A 19 22.33 -16.07 -27.96
N ILE A 20 22.49 -14.80 -27.57
CA ILE A 20 23.25 -14.39 -26.37
C ILE A 20 22.33 -14.38 -25.13
N ALA A 21 21.00 -14.56 -25.30
CA ALA A 21 19.99 -14.46 -24.25
C ALA A 21 20.08 -15.58 -23.19
N GLU A 22 20.19 -16.86 -23.60
CA GLU A 22 20.24 -18.02 -22.66
C GLU A 22 21.43 -17.97 -21.68
N ARG A 23 22.54 -17.31 -22.07
CA ARG A 23 23.72 -17.19 -21.20
C ARG A 23 23.55 -16.16 -20.07
N GLN A 24 22.61 -15.22 -20.18
CA GLN A 24 22.45 -14.16 -19.19
C GLN A 24 21.46 -14.52 -18.07
N GLU A 25 20.48 -15.39 -18.33
CA GLU A 25 19.54 -15.92 -17.32
C GLU A 25 20.24 -16.77 -16.26
N GLY A 26 21.15 -17.66 -16.70
CA GLY A 26 21.98 -18.45 -15.79
C GLY A 26 22.83 -17.57 -14.86
N LEU A 27 23.33 -16.42 -15.34
CA LEU A 27 24.19 -15.53 -14.56
C LEU A 27 23.44 -14.82 -13.43
N ALA A 28 22.15 -14.50 -13.60
CA ALA A 28 21.35 -13.90 -12.54
C ALA A 28 21.08 -14.85 -11.39
N LEU A 29 20.75 -16.08 -11.76
CA LEU A 29 20.43 -17.15 -10.86
C LEU A 29 21.68 -17.65 -10.12
N GLU A 30 22.82 -17.74 -10.81
CA GLU A 30 24.13 -17.99 -10.21
C GLU A 30 24.59 -16.82 -9.32
N PHE A 31 24.27 -15.58 -9.68
CA PHE A 31 24.57 -14.41 -8.86
C PHE A 31 23.81 -14.45 -7.53
N ILE A 32 22.51 -14.69 -7.54
CA ILE A 32 21.71 -14.84 -6.31
C ILE A 32 22.25 -16.01 -5.46
N ALA A 33 22.59 -17.12 -6.11
CA ALA A 33 23.12 -18.29 -5.41
C ALA A 33 24.50 -18.05 -4.77
N SER A 34 25.29 -17.09 -5.28
CA SER A 34 26.64 -16.75 -4.82
C SER A 34 26.69 -15.60 -3.81
N HIS A 35 25.58 -14.89 -3.57
CA HIS A 35 25.51 -13.73 -2.66
C HIS A 35 24.54 -13.99 -1.48
N PRO A 36 24.96 -14.76 -0.46
CA PRO A 36 24.10 -15.17 0.66
C PRO A 36 23.70 -14.01 1.59
N ASP A 37 24.34 -12.85 1.44
CA ASP A 37 24.18 -11.62 2.21
C ASP A 37 23.17 -10.63 1.62
N LEU A 38 22.52 -10.98 0.49
CA LEU A 38 21.44 -10.18 -0.08
C LEU A 38 20.30 -9.98 0.95
N GLU A 39 19.97 -8.72 1.21
CA GLU A 39 18.85 -8.32 2.08
C GLU A 39 17.56 -8.18 1.29
N GLU A 40 17.66 -7.75 0.03
CA GLU A 40 16.52 -7.55 -0.87
C GLU A 40 16.84 -8.06 -2.28
N ILE A 41 15.89 -8.77 -2.87
CA ILE A 41 15.96 -9.21 -4.26
C ILE A 41 14.74 -8.64 -4.98
N THR A 42 14.95 -7.82 -6.01
CA THR A 42 13.89 -7.43 -6.96
C THR A 42 14.21 -8.01 -8.33
N LEU A 43 13.34 -8.90 -8.81
CA LEU A 43 13.42 -9.53 -10.13
C LEU A 43 12.35 -8.92 -11.01
N LYS A 44 12.74 -8.24 -12.09
CA LYS A 44 11.79 -7.67 -13.06
C LYS A 44 11.86 -8.41 -14.39
N PHE A 45 10.79 -9.08 -14.78
CA PHE A 45 10.69 -9.85 -16.02
C PHE A 45 9.69 -9.21 -17.00
N HIS A 46 10.10 -8.86 -18.22
CA HIS A 46 9.11 -8.52 -19.26
C HIS A 46 8.20 -9.72 -19.60
N THR A 47 8.74 -10.94 -19.60
CA THR A 47 7.95 -12.17 -19.73
C THR A 47 8.53 -13.21 -18.79
N ILE A 48 7.71 -13.87 -17.99
CA ILE A 48 8.13 -14.99 -17.14
C ILE A 48 7.64 -16.31 -17.75
N GLU A 49 8.60 -17.12 -18.19
CA GLU A 49 8.37 -18.44 -18.76
C GLU A 49 8.30 -19.49 -17.62
N PRO A 50 7.64 -20.64 -17.83
CA PRO A 50 7.61 -21.72 -16.84
C PRO A 50 9.01 -22.11 -16.33
N GLU A 51 10.01 -22.13 -17.21
CA GLU A 51 11.39 -22.47 -16.90
C GLU A 51 12.03 -21.49 -15.90
N ASP A 52 11.73 -20.19 -16.01
CA ASP A 52 12.20 -19.16 -15.08
C ASP A 52 11.67 -19.41 -13.67
N VAL A 53 10.37 -19.72 -13.58
CA VAL A 53 9.70 -19.99 -12.32
C VAL A 53 10.26 -21.26 -11.67
N LEU A 54 10.49 -22.32 -12.47
CA LEU A 54 11.12 -23.55 -12.01
C LEU A 54 12.56 -23.33 -11.55
N ALA A 55 13.33 -22.52 -12.27
CA ALA A 55 14.70 -22.20 -11.92
C ALA A 55 14.80 -21.41 -10.61
N LEU A 56 13.95 -20.38 -10.45
CA LEU A 56 13.84 -19.63 -9.19
C LEU A 56 13.40 -20.52 -8.02
N THR A 57 12.41 -21.39 -8.27
CA THR A 57 11.93 -22.38 -7.29
C THR A 57 13.07 -23.32 -6.87
N ALA A 58 13.86 -23.80 -7.85
CA ALA A 58 14.99 -24.67 -7.60
C ALA A 58 16.08 -23.96 -6.78
N ILE A 59 16.39 -22.70 -7.06
CA ILE A 59 17.39 -21.92 -6.31
C ILE A 59 16.96 -21.73 -4.87
N LEU A 60 15.71 -21.31 -4.63
CA LEU A 60 15.17 -21.13 -3.29
C LEU A 60 15.21 -22.45 -2.50
N ARG A 61 14.94 -23.58 -3.15
CA ARG A 61 15.04 -24.92 -2.56
C ARG A 61 16.48 -25.41 -2.38
N GLN A 62 17.41 -25.10 -3.28
CA GLN A 62 18.81 -25.51 -3.18
C GLN A 62 19.58 -24.72 -2.11
N GLN A 63 19.21 -23.45 -1.92
CA GLN A 63 19.76 -22.61 -0.85
C GLN A 63 19.21 -22.98 0.54
N HIS A 64 18.31 -23.97 0.61
CA HIS A 64 17.78 -24.50 1.85
C HIS A 64 18.86 -25.27 2.64
N PRO A 65 19.25 -24.83 3.86
CA PRO A 65 20.37 -25.38 4.63
C PRO A 65 20.29 -26.89 4.90
N LEU A 66 19.08 -27.45 4.99
CA LEU A 66 18.88 -28.88 5.30
C LEU A 66 19.35 -29.83 4.18
N GLN A 67 19.48 -29.36 2.93
CA GLN A 67 20.04 -30.22 1.87
C GLN A 67 21.57 -30.33 1.92
N LYS A 68 22.28 -29.30 2.41
CA LYS A 68 23.74 -29.33 2.54
C LYS A 68 24.21 -30.28 3.65
N GLN A 69 23.42 -30.47 4.72
CA GLN A 69 23.77 -31.40 5.79
C GLN A 69 23.77 -32.87 5.36
N LYS A 70 22.94 -33.28 4.38
CA LYS A 70 22.90 -34.67 3.90
C LYS A 70 24.10 -35.09 3.04
N ARG A 71 24.92 -34.15 2.54
CA ARG A 71 26.09 -34.45 1.70
C ARG A 71 27.43 -34.44 2.44
N CYS A 72 27.47 -33.99 3.70
CA CYS A 72 28.68 -34.08 4.53
C CYS A 72 28.67 -35.38 5.33
N GLY A 73 28.92 -36.50 4.66
CA GLY A 73 29.27 -37.76 5.33
C GLY A 73 30.68 -37.68 5.93
N ASP A 74 30.79 -38.00 7.22
CA ASP A 74 31.94 -38.52 7.95
C ASP A 74 33.23 -37.70 8.14
N GLN A 75 33.31 -36.42 7.75
CA GLN A 75 34.42 -35.57 8.19
C GLN A 75 33.96 -34.50 9.20
N GLN A 76 34.18 -34.80 10.48
CA GLN A 76 34.11 -33.84 11.59
C GLN A 76 35.23 -32.78 11.43
N GLN A 77 35.04 -31.80 10.55
CA GLN A 77 35.71 -30.51 10.68
C GLN A 77 34.71 -29.46 11.16
N LYS A 78 34.98 -28.90 12.34
CA LYS A 78 34.30 -27.73 12.91
C LYS A 78 34.50 -26.51 12.01
N TYR A 79 33.75 -26.40 10.93
CA TYR A 79 33.58 -25.13 10.24
C TYR A 79 32.56 -24.28 11.02
N ASN A 80 33.06 -23.25 11.69
CA ASN A 80 32.26 -22.14 12.22
C ASN A 80 31.69 -21.33 11.04
N CYS A 81 30.73 -21.89 10.30
CA CYS A 81 30.03 -21.17 9.25
C CYS A 81 28.98 -20.24 9.88
N ARG A 82 29.42 -19.03 10.27
CA ARG A 82 28.54 -17.91 10.63
C ARG A 82 28.02 -17.18 9.39
N HIS A 83 27.49 -17.90 8.41
CA HIS A 83 26.79 -17.27 7.29
C HIS A 83 25.31 -17.15 7.65
N HIS A 84 24.97 -16.06 8.34
CA HIS A 84 23.58 -15.66 8.52
C HIS A 84 23.10 -15.13 7.17
N HIS A 85 22.24 -15.90 6.50
CA HIS A 85 21.48 -15.37 5.38
C HIS A 85 20.67 -14.16 5.85
N ARG A 86 20.58 -13.09 5.05
CA ARG A 86 19.92 -11.82 5.43
C ARG A 86 18.71 -11.45 4.58
N LEU A 87 18.28 -12.32 3.68
CA LEU A 87 17.18 -12.02 2.78
C LEU A 87 15.88 -11.72 3.56
N ARG A 88 15.43 -10.46 3.46
CA ARG A 88 14.24 -9.90 4.10
C ARG A 88 13.14 -9.63 3.10
N LYS A 89 13.49 -9.26 1.86
CA LYS A 89 12.53 -8.91 0.81
C LYS A 89 12.77 -9.70 -0.46
N ILE A 90 11.72 -10.30 -1.00
CA ILE A 90 11.70 -10.79 -2.38
C ILE A 90 10.58 -10.06 -3.11
N SER A 91 10.93 -9.37 -4.19
CA SER A 91 10.03 -8.71 -5.10
C SER A 91 10.15 -9.36 -6.46
N VAL A 92 9.06 -9.90 -6.98
CA VAL A 92 8.98 -10.41 -8.35
C VAL A 92 7.99 -9.52 -9.08
N GLU A 93 8.48 -8.80 -10.08
CA GLU A 93 7.68 -7.95 -10.97
C GLU A 93 7.73 -8.53 -12.38
N TYR A 94 6.61 -8.57 -13.09
CA TYR A 94 6.64 -8.94 -14.50
C TYR A 94 5.52 -8.34 -15.34
N ASP A 95 5.68 -8.34 -16.67
CA ASP A 95 4.66 -7.79 -17.59
C ASP A 95 3.75 -8.87 -18.21
N ILE A 96 4.33 -9.98 -18.69
CA ILE A 96 3.62 -11.08 -19.36
C ILE A 96 3.94 -12.41 -18.64
N ILE A 97 2.92 -13.22 -18.35
CA ILE A 97 3.13 -14.58 -17.82
C ILE A 97 2.75 -15.62 -18.85
N LYS A 98 3.72 -16.48 -19.20
CA LYS A 98 3.46 -17.75 -19.87
C LYS A 98 3.47 -18.95 -18.91
N ALA A 99 4.06 -18.79 -17.72
CA ALA A 99 4.00 -19.79 -16.65
C ALA A 99 2.55 -20.15 -16.24
N ASP A 100 2.32 -21.41 -15.85
CA ASP A 100 1.04 -21.81 -15.24
C ASP A 100 0.96 -21.28 -13.80
N ARG A 101 -0.27 -21.10 -13.31
CA ARG A 101 -0.60 -20.81 -11.91
C ARG A 101 0.10 -21.77 -10.95
N ARG A 102 0.20 -23.05 -11.32
CA ARG A 102 0.87 -24.06 -10.49
C ARG A 102 2.33 -23.71 -10.26
N ASP A 103 3.02 -23.17 -11.27
CA ASP A 103 4.43 -22.81 -11.16
C ASP A 103 4.60 -21.62 -10.21
N VAL A 104 3.77 -20.59 -10.36
CA VAL A 104 3.80 -19.41 -9.47
C VAL A 104 3.49 -19.78 -8.02
N TYR A 105 2.53 -20.68 -7.80
CA TYR A 105 2.26 -21.22 -6.47
C TYR A 105 3.47 -21.98 -5.90
N ASN A 106 4.11 -22.84 -6.71
CA ASN A 106 5.29 -23.58 -6.29
C ASN A 106 6.47 -22.66 -5.93
N LEU A 107 6.62 -21.56 -6.66
CA LEU A 107 7.63 -20.53 -6.36
C LEU A 107 7.36 -19.88 -5.01
N PHE A 108 6.11 -19.51 -4.74
CA PHE A 108 5.72 -18.96 -3.43
C PHE A 108 5.94 -19.96 -2.29
N VAL A 109 5.60 -21.24 -2.51
CA VAL A 109 5.86 -22.32 -1.53
C VAL A 109 7.35 -22.43 -1.27
N ALA A 110 8.19 -22.45 -2.31
CA ALA A 110 9.64 -22.52 -2.14
C ALA A 110 10.22 -21.28 -1.41
N ALA A 111 9.72 -20.07 -1.71
CA ALA A 111 10.11 -18.86 -0.98
C ALA A 111 9.72 -18.95 0.51
N THR A 112 8.54 -19.48 0.79
CA THR A 112 8.06 -19.73 2.14
C THR A 112 8.89 -20.78 2.87
N GLU A 113 9.22 -21.91 2.24
CA GLU A 113 10.10 -22.95 2.78
C GLU A 113 11.49 -22.39 3.11
N TYR A 114 12.06 -21.61 2.18
CA TYR A 114 13.34 -20.94 2.37
C TYR A 114 13.34 -20.06 3.63
N SER A 115 12.29 -19.25 3.83
CA SER A 115 12.17 -18.36 5.00
C SER A 115 12.24 -19.08 6.35
N ARG A 116 11.78 -20.33 6.43
CA ARG A 116 11.77 -21.11 7.69
C ARG A 116 13.09 -21.74 8.04
N SER A 117 13.88 -22.06 7.02
CA SER A 117 14.98 -23.01 7.12
C SER A 117 16.21 -22.50 7.88
N ARG A 118 16.10 -21.33 8.52
CA ARG A 118 17.15 -20.75 9.35
C ARG A 118 17.26 -21.50 10.68
N PRO A 119 18.41 -22.15 10.97
CA PRO A 119 18.59 -22.88 12.22
C PRO A 119 18.56 -21.93 13.41
N THR A 120 17.60 -22.16 14.32
CA THR A 120 17.47 -21.47 15.61
C THR A 120 18.46 -21.99 16.66
N SER A 121 19.26 -23.00 16.34
CA SER A 121 20.06 -23.77 17.29
C SER A 121 21.57 -23.62 17.05
N CYS A 122 22.16 -22.48 17.43
CA CYS A 122 23.62 -22.39 17.60
C CYS A 122 24.08 -21.38 18.68
N LEU A 123 23.28 -21.15 19.73
CA LEU A 123 23.65 -20.27 20.86
C LEU A 123 23.55 -20.93 22.26
N LYS A 124 23.46 -22.26 22.34
CA LYS A 124 23.51 -22.99 23.62
C LYS A 124 24.64 -24.03 23.62
N SER A 125 25.89 -23.59 23.71
CA SER A 125 27.00 -24.43 24.22
C SER A 125 28.28 -23.62 24.45
N GLN A 126 28.24 -22.60 25.31
CA GLN A 126 29.48 -22.00 25.82
C GLN A 126 29.26 -21.24 27.14
N LEU A 127 28.65 -21.87 28.13
CA LEU A 127 28.69 -21.39 29.52
C LEU A 127 28.67 -22.60 30.45
N PHE A 128 29.84 -23.19 30.67
CA PHE A 128 30.14 -24.01 31.84
C PHE A 128 31.64 -23.95 32.12
N SER A 129 32.02 -23.06 33.04
CA SER A 129 33.20 -23.22 33.90
C SER A 129 33.15 -22.17 35.02
N GLU A 130 33.08 -22.66 36.27
CA GLU A 130 33.50 -22.00 37.53
C GLU A 130 32.58 -20.84 38.01
N SER A 131 32.24 -20.64 39.28
CA SER A 131 32.74 -21.16 40.56
C SER A 131 31.68 -20.97 41.67
N SER A 132 31.74 -21.81 42.68
CA SER A 132 31.07 -21.74 43.99
C SER A 132 31.17 -20.40 44.71
N GLN A 133 30.07 -19.93 45.32
CA GLN A 133 29.95 -19.56 46.75
C GLN A 133 28.58 -18.91 47.04
N GLN A 134 27.83 -19.51 47.98
CA GLN A 134 26.74 -18.89 48.75
C GLN A 134 27.37 -18.18 49.98
N PRO A 135 26.77 -17.11 50.58
CA PRO A 135 25.53 -17.29 51.38
C PRO A 135 24.56 -16.09 51.55
N THR A 136 23.32 -16.47 51.91
CA THR A 136 22.33 -15.88 52.85
C THR A 136 21.66 -14.49 52.66
N CYS A 137 20.31 -14.57 52.61
CA CYS A 137 19.27 -13.75 53.26
C CYS A 137 19.18 -12.22 53.01
N SER A 138 18.09 -11.78 52.37
CA SER A 138 17.03 -10.94 53.00
C SER A 138 15.89 -10.61 52.01
N SER A 139 14.76 -10.19 52.57
CA SER A 139 13.39 -10.12 52.05
C SER A 139 12.97 -8.78 51.39
N PHE A 140 11.91 -8.85 50.55
CA PHE A 140 11.00 -7.82 49.96
C PHE A 140 11.39 -7.17 48.60
N PRO A 141 10.43 -6.63 47.81
CA PRO A 141 9.12 -7.12 47.33
C PRO A 141 9.08 -7.19 45.75
N PRO A 142 7.96 -7.59 45.09
CA PRO A 142 7.99 -7.91 43.66
C PRO A 142 7.73 -6.68 42.79
N SER A 143 8.69 -6.27 41.96
CA SER A 143 8.49 -5.35 40.83
C SER A 143 9.68 -5.39 39.87
N SER A 144 9.61 -6.27 38.87
CA SER A 144 10.18 -6.04 37.53
C SER A 144 9.84 -7.25 36.65
N LEU A 145 8.84 -7.08 35.78
CA LEU A 145 8.73 -7.87 34.56
C LEU A 145 9.96 -7.52 33.72
N LEU A 146 11.01 -8.33 33.85
CA LEU A 146 12.07 -8.42 32.86
C LEU A 146 11.42 -8.97 31.59
N GLU A 147 11.08 -8.08 30.66
CA GLU A 147 10.94 -8.42 29.26
C GLU A 147 12.28 -9.00 28.81
N THR A 148 12.39 -10.33 28.87
CA THR A 148 13.43 -11.03 28.15
C THR A 148 13.14 -10.80 26.67
N ASN A 149 13.82 -9.83 26.07
CA ASN A 149 13.93 -9.72 24.62
C ASN A 149 14.43 -11.07 24.12
N GLY A 150 13.50 -11.89 23.63
CA GLY A 150 13.82 -13.14 22.96
C GLY A 150 14.75 -12.85 21.79
N PRO A 151 15.60 -13.80 21.39
CA PRO A 151 16.49 -13.59 20.25
C PRO A 151 15.66 -13.17 19.02
N ASN A 152 15.94 -11.97 18.49
CA ASN A 152 15.33 -11.44 17.27
C ASN A 152 15.45 -12.52 16.18
N ARG A 153 14.31 -13.09 15.78
CA ARG A 153 14.23 -14.01 14.64
C ARG A 153 14.32 -13.16 13.38
N GLU A 154 15.46 -13.22 12.70
CA GLU A 154 15.57 -12.66 11.34
C GLU A 154 14.90 -13.66 10.38
N SER A 155 13.63 -13.43 10.02
CA SER A 155 12.89 -14.16 8.97
C SER A 155 12.73 -13.29 7.73
N LEU A 156 12.22 -13.87 6.63
CA LEU A 156 11.79 -13.09 5.46
C LEU A 156 10.62 -12.19 5.90
N GLU A 157 10.83 -10.87 5.95
CA GLU A 157 9.86 -9.91 6.50
C GLU A 157 8.85 -9.43 5.43
N GLU A 158 9.26 -9.36 4.17
CA GLU A 158 8.48 -8.77 3.07
C GLU A 158 8.49 -9.64 1.81
N TRP A 159 7.32 -9.78 1.16
CA TRP A 159 7.19 -10.44 -0.14
C TRP A 159 6.28 -9.61 -1.05
N HIS A 160 6.82 -9.18 -2.18
CA HIS A 160 6.13 -8.35 -3.15
C HIS A 160 5.98 -9.14 -4.46
N PHE A 161 4.77 -9.24 -4.95
CA PHE A 161 4.47 -9.88 -6.22
C PHE A 161 3.63 -8.90 -7.03
N ASN A 162 4.32 -8.15 -7.88
CA ASN A 162 3.71 -7.10 -8.69
C ASN A 162 3.54 -7.60 -10.12
N TRP A 163 2.38 -7.37 -10.70
CA TRP A 163 2.16 -7.61 -12.11
C TRP A 163 1.79 -6.30 -12.79
N ILE A 164 2.62 -5.85 -13.72
CA ILE A 164 2.45 -4.59 -14.43
C ILE A 164 2.18 -4.91 -15.91
N ASN A 165 0.92 -4.95 -16.34
CA ASN A 165 0.65 -5.07 -17.77
C ASN A 165 0.95 -3.74 -18.48
N SER A 166 1.91 -3.73 -19.42
CA SER A 166 2.29 -2.53 -20.20
C SER A 166 1.35 -2.21 -21.38
N GLY A 167 0.16 -2.80 -21.44
CA GLY A 167 -0.95 -2.32 -22.29
C GLY A 167 -0.82 -2.55 -23.80
N LEU A 168 0.08 -3.41 -24.27
CA LEU A 168 0.16 -3.77 -25.69
C LEU A 168 -0.69 -5.02 -25.99
N TYR A 169 -2.01 -4.84 -26.05
CA TYR A 169 -2.84 -5.76 -26.83
C TYR A 169 -2.66 -5.40 -28.31
N THR A 170 -1.75 -6.07 -29.00
CA THR A 170 -1.87 -6.19 -30.46
C THR A 170 -3.00 -7.19 -30.70
N THR A 171 -4.23 -6.69 -30.78
CA THR A 171 -5.26 -7.41 -31.53
C THR A 171 -4.81 -7.37 -32.99
N ASP A 172 -4.10 -8.41 -33.42
CA ASP A 172 -4.07 -8.79 -34.82
C ASP A 172 -5.53 -9.17 -35.17
N GLN A 173 -6.33 -8.15 -35.49
CA GLN A 173 -7.60 -8.35 -36.17
C GLN A 173 -7.23 -8.73 -37.59
N ASP A 174 -7.29 -10.04 -37.86
CA ASP A 174 -7.44 -10.54 -39.21
C ASP A 174 -8.68 -9.86 -39.82
N GLU A 175 -8.44 -9.01 -40.82
CA GLU A 175 -9.45 -8.53 -41.76
C GLU A 175 -9.99 -9.75 -42.51
N SER A 176 -11.08 -10.33 -42.02
CA SER A 176 -11.91 -11.22 -42.81
C SER A 176 -13.12 -10.44 -43.31
N ASP A 177 -13.00 -9.98 -44.56
CA ASP A 177 -14.13 -9.62 -45.41
C ASP A 177 -15.09 -10.82 -45.51
N SER A 178 -16.34 -10.63 -45.11
CA SER A 178 -17.43 -11.45 -45.63
C SER A 178 -18.74 -10.66 -45.58
N ASP A 179 -19.09 -10.09 -46.73
CA ASP A 179 -20.46 -9.88 -47.13
C ASP A 179 -21.22 -11.21 -47.02
N ASN A 180 -22.41 -11.19 -46.42
CA ASN A 180 -23.57 -11.92 -46.94
C ASN A 180 -24.85 -11.52 -46.21
N ASP A 181 -25.83 -11.24 -47.05
CA ASP A 181 -27.22 -10.95 -46.75
C ASP A 181 -28.00 -12.15 -46.21
N ASP A 182 -29.09 -11.80 -45.53
CA ASP A 182 -30.43 -12.38 -45.64
C ASP A 182 -30.85 -13.70 -44.97
N GLU A 183 -32.11 -13.60 -44.50
CA GLU A 183 -33.14 -14.61 -44.23
C GLU A 183 -33.15 -15.40 -42.90
N SER A 184 -34.10 -14.93 -42.06
CA SER A 184 -35.12 -15.69 -41.31
C SER A 184 -35.07 -17.22 -41.32
N SER A 185 -35.13 -17.81 -40.12
CA SER A 185 -36.19 -18.76 -39.77
C SER A 185 -36.14 -19.17 -38.30
N ASP A 186 -37.33 -19.26 -37.71
CA ASP A 186 -37.61 -19.83 -36.41
C ASP A 186 -37.15 -21.29 -36.33
N GLN A 187 -36.50 -21.67 -35.24
CA GLN A 187 -36.56 -23.04 -34.72
C GLN A 187 -36.21 -23.10 -33.24
N GLU A 188 -37.24 -23.35 -32.44
CA GLU A 188 -37.15 -23.88 -31.08
C GLU A 188 -36.49 -25.27 -31.13
N GLY A 189 -35.44 -25.46 -30.33
CA GLY A 189 -34.74 -26.73 -30.19
C GLY A 189 -34.10 -26.84 -28.81
N GLU A 190 -34.84 -27.47 -27.88
CA GLU A 190 -34.28 -28.00 -26.64
C GLU A 190 -33.16 -29.01 -26.94
N ILE A 191 -31.94 -28.71 -26.50
CA ILE A 191 -30.92 -29.73 -26.25
C ILE A 191 -30.26 -29.42 -24.91
N GLY A 192 -30.69 -30.17 -23.89
CA GLY A 192 -29.96 -30.32 -22.64
C GLY A 192 -28.65 -31.05 -22.89
N GLY A 193 -27.54 -30.34 -22.71
CA GLY A 193 -26.19 -30.88 -22.71
C GLY A 193 -25.53 -30.61 -21.37
N GLU A 194 -25.64 -31.59 -20.45
CA GLU A 194 -24.82 -31.64 -19.24
C GLU A 194 -23.35 -31.79 -19.64
N HIS A 195 -22.61 -30.68 -19.65
CA HIS A 195 -21.15 -30.72 -19.71
C HIS A 195 -20.60 -31.14 -18.34
N SER A 196 -20.42 -32.45 -18.25
CA SER A 196 -19.55 -33.21 -17.36
C SER A 196 -18.27 -32.49 -16.90
N ASN A 197 -18.08 -32.52 -15.58
CA ASN A 197 -16.81 -32.57 -14.83
C ASN A 197 -15.62 -31.77 -15.38
N VAL A 198 -15.55 -30.50 -14.97
CA VAL A 198 -14.27 -29.81 -14.75
C VAL A 198 -13.47 -30.63 -13.74
N GLY A 199 -12.34 -31.18 -14.17
CA GLY A 199 -11.44 -31.98 -13.35
C GLY A 199 -11.14 -31.29 -12.02
N ASP A 200 -11.36 -32.05 -10.94
CA ASP A 200 -11.10 -31.68 -9.56
C ASP A 200 -9.59 -31.48 -9.36
N ASN A 201 -9.12 -30.26 -9.67
CA ASN A 201 -7.78 -29.78 -9.36
C ASN A 201 -7.66 -29.62 -7.84
N SER A 202 -7.68 -30.73 -7.13
CA SER A 202 -7.44 -30.84 -5.70
C SER A 202 -5.97 -30.51 -5.46
N TYR A 203 -5.72 -29.26 -5.06
CA TYR A 203 -4.45 -28.90 -4.45
C TYR A 203 -4.24 -29.83 -3.24
N PRO A 204 -3.03 -30.39 -3.05
CA PRO A 204 -2.79 -31.37 -1.99
C PRO A 204 -3.19 -30.78 -0.63
N ALA A 205 -4.21 -31.38 0.00
CA ALA A 205 -4.81 -30.94 1.27
C ALA A 205 -3.87 -31.01 2.50
N LEU A 206 -2.56 -31.21 2.28
CA LEU A 206 -1.56 -31.54 3.29
C LEU A 206 -0.67 -30.36 3.71
N ILE A 207 -0.89 -29.14 3.19
CA ILE A 207 -0.07 -27.96 3.51
C ILE A 207 -0.80 -27.05 4.51
N ASN A 208 -1.27 -27.58 5.64
CA ASN A 208 -1.93 -26.77 6.67
C ASN A 208 -0.99 -26.31 7.81
N ASP A 209 0.20 -26.91 7.95
CA ASP A 209 1.12 -26.62 9.06
C ASP A 209 2.30 -25.71 8.66
N ILE A 210 2.20 -25.10 7.48
CA ILE A 210 3.25 -24.25 6.93
C ILE A 210 3.00 -22.79 7.37
N SER A 211 3.47 -22.41 8.57
CA SER A 211 3.54 -21.01 9.06
C SER A 211 4.75 -20.25 8.47
N SER A 212 4.55 -19.42 7.45
CA SER A 212 5.60 -18.52 6.94
C SER A 212 5.89 -17.43 7.96
N GLY A 213 7.13 -16.92 7.99
CA GLY A 213 7.48 -15.72 8.77
C GLY A 213 7.21 -14.41 8.04
N ILE A 214 6.39 -14.44 6.97
CA ILE A 214 6.11 -13.30 6.10
C ILE A 214 5.16 -12.34 6.81
N SER A 215 5.60 -11.11 7.02
CA SER A 215 4.81 -10.04 7.66
C SER A 215 4.23 -9.02 6.67
N ASP A 216 4.81 -8.84 5.49
CA ASP A 216 4.29 -7.96 4.45
C ASP A 216 4.08 -8.74 3.15
N LEU A 217 2.87 -8.69 2.61
CA LEU A 217 2.49 -9.39 1.38
C LEU A 217 1.77 -8.43 0.44
N ALA A 218 2.41 -8.11 -0.69
CA ALA A 218 1.78 -7.39 -1.78
C ALA A 218 1.56 -8.35 -2.96
N ILE A 219 0.33 -8.46 -3.44
CA ILE A 219 -0.04 -9.34 -4.55
C ILE A 219 -0.92 -8.59 -5.54
N SER A 220 -0.45 -8.46 -6.77
CA SER A 220 -1.23 -7.93 -7.90
C SER A 220 -1.48 -8.99 -8.97
N PHE A 221 -2.71 -9.07 -9.45
CA PHE A 221 -3.07 -9.92 -10.58
C PHE A 221 -3.83 -9.11 -11.63
N ASN A 222 -3.36 -9.09 -12.88
CA ASN A 222 -4.11 -8.52 -14.01
C ASN A 222 -4.95 -9.58 -14.76
N LYS A 223 -4.88 -10.87 -14.38
CA LYS A 223 -5.68 -11.98 -14.92
C LYS A 223 -6.73 -12.30 -13.87
N PRO A 224 -8.02 -12.05 -14.14
CA PRO A 224 -9.10 -12.27 -13.18
C PRO A 224 -9.09 -13.70 -12.62
N ASP A 225 -8.68 -14.68 -13.41
CA ASP A 225 -8.78 -16.09 -13.10
C ASP A 225 -7.78 -16.60 -12.06
N TRP A 226 -6.74 -15.83 -11.73
CA TRP A 226 -5.64 -16.22 -10.85
C TRP A 226 -5.93 -15.92 -9.36
N ASP A 227 -6.66 -14.84 -9.14
CA ASP A 227 -7.10 -14.26 -7.87
C ASP A 227 -7.45 -15.30 -6.80
N THR A 228 -8.54 -16.06 -6.92
CA THR A 228 -9.00 -16.96 -5.84
C THR A 228 -8.15 -18.19 -5.64
N ARG A 229 -7.59 -18.74 -6.72
CA ARG A 229 -6.87 -20.02 -6.65
C ARG A 229 -5.46 -19.86 -6.08
N LEU A 230 -4.85 -18.69 -6.21
CA LEU A 230 -3.51 -18.41 -5.69
C LEU A 230 -3.57 -17.65 -4.37
N LEU A 231 -4.38 -16.59 -4.29
CA LEU A 231 -4.39 -15.71 -3.11
C LEU A 231 -4.76 -16.45 -1.83
N LEU A 232 -5.84 -17.24 -1.85
CA LEU A 232 -6.35 -17.88 -0.64
C LEU A 232 -5.35 -18.91 -0.07
N PRO A 233 -4.74 -19.81 -0.88
CA PRO A 233 -3.65 -20.66 -0.40
C PRO A 233 -2.44 -19.87 0.13
N MET A 234 -2.05 -18.78 -0.52
CA MET A 234 -0.90 -17.97 -0.09
C MET A 234 -1.16 -17.31 1.27
N LEU A 235 -2.34 -16.72 1.46
CA LEU A 235 -2.74 -16.12 2.75
C LEU A 235 -2.80 -17.16 3.87
N ARG A 236 -3.26 -18.39 3.60
CA ARG A 236 -3.26 -19.48 4.59
C ARG A 236 -1.84 -19.83 5.07
N MET A 237 -0.84 -19.62 4.23
CA MET A 237 0.56 -19.88 4.57
C MET A 237 1.21 -18.71 5.34
N CYS A 238 0.55 -17.56 5.47
CA CYS A 238 1.08 -16.36 6.13
C CYS A 238 0.30 -15.99 7.41
N PRO A 239 0.38 -16.78 8.49
CA PRO A 239 -0.32 -16.47 9.74
C PRO A 239 0.27 -15.26 10.48
N ASP A 240 1.54 -14.92 10.21
CA ASP A 240 2.23 -13.78 10.80
C ASP A 240 2.06 -12.48 10.01
N LEU A 241 1.14 -12.46 9.04
CA LEU A 241 0.93 -11.33 8.15
C LEU A 241 0.46 -10.08 8.91
N GLU A 242 1.19 -8.98 8.75
CA GLU A 242 0.89 -7.67 9.33
C GLU A 242 0.42 -6.65 8.29
N ARG A 243 0.86 -6.78 7.03
CA ARG A 243 0.50 -5.89 5.93
C ARG A 243 0.09 -6.69 4.71
N LEU A 244 -1.04 -6.30 4.12
CA LEU A 244 -1.58 -6.94 2.95
C LEU A 244 -1.95 -5.87 1.92
N SER A 245 -1.28 -5.89 0.77
CA SER A 245 -1.59 -5.04 -0.38
C SER A 245 -2.13 -5.91 -1.51
N LEU A 246 -3.33 -5.58 -1.98
CA LEU A 246 -4.07 -6.31 -3.01
C LEU A 246 -4.47 -5.38 -4.17
N PRO A 247 -3.49 -4.87 -4.93
CA PRO A 247 -3.76 -4.02 -6.06
C PRO A 247 -4.29 -4.81 -7.27
N ASN A 248 -5.31 -4.27 -7.93
CA ASN A 248 -5.88 -4.71 -9.20
C ASN A 248 -6.50 -6.11 -9.15
N ILE A 249 -6.89 -6.60 -7.97
CA ILE A 249 -7.72 -7.81 -7.91
C ILE A 249 -9.04 -7.49 -8.60
N GLN A 250 -9.54 -8.37 -9.47
CA GLN A 250 -10.74 -8.11 -10.30
C GLN A 250 -11.93 -9.03 -9.96
N ARG A 251 -11.73 -10.07 -9.13
CA ARG A 251 -12.80 -11.04 -8.88
C ARG A 251 -13.58 -10.86 -7.59
N ASP A 252 -14.89 -10.80 -7.78
CA ASP A 252 -15.89 -11.00 -6.73
C ASP A 252 -15.60 -12.23 -5.88
N SER A 253 -15.28 -13.39 -6.45
CA SER A 253 -15.19 -14.64 -5.65
C SER A 253 -14.26 -14.60 -4.41
N ILE A 254 -13.33 -13.64 -4.29
CA ILE A 254 -12.51 -13.45 -3.08
C ILE A 254 -13.32 -12.89 -1.90
N HIS A 255 -14.35 -12.05 -2.14
CA HIS A 255 -14.99 -11.25 -1.10
C HIS A 255 -15.62 -12.07 0.03
N GLN A 256 -16.04 -13.31 -0.23
CA GLN A 256 -16.61 -14.18 0.81
C GLN A 256 -15.52 -14.88 1.64
N SER A 257 -14.39 -15.21 1.00
CA SER A 257 -13.34 -16.02 1.62
C SER A 257 -12.29 -15.16 2.34
N LEU A 258 -12.00 -13.97 1.82
CA LEU A 258 -10.96 -13.09 2.38
C LEU A 258 -11.29 -12.62 3.82
N PRO A 259 -12.49 -12.11 4.12
CA PRO A 259 -12.90 -11.80 5.50
C PRO A 259 -12.66 -12.97 6.47
N LEU A 260 -13.09 -14.17 6.09
CA LEU A 260 -12.93 -15.37 6.91
C LEU A 260 -11.46 -15.72 7.15
N LEU A 261 -10.59 -15.58 6.15
CA LEU A 261 -9.15 -15.83 6.28
C LEU A 261 -8.44 -14.78 7.11
N LEU A 262 -8.77 -13.49 6.94
CA LEU A 262 -8.21 -12.41 7.75
C LEU A 262 -8.55 -12.62 9.23
N LYS A 263 -9.81 -12.96 9.51
CA LYS A 263 -10.30 -13.19 10.86
C LYS A 263 -9.74 -14.46 11.52
N SER A 264 -9.55 -15.55 10.76
CA SER A 264 -9.18 -16.85 11.32
C SER A 264 -7.69 -17.19 11.25
N ARG A 265 -6.96 -16.65 10.28
CA ARG A 265 -5.57 -17.02 9.99
C ARG A 265 -4.61 -15.84 10.00
N CYS A 266 -4.99 -14.71 9.41
CA CYS A 266 -4.12 -13.52 9.33
C CYS A 266 -4.45 -12.52 10.45
N THR A 267 -4.47 -12.98 11.69
CA THR A 267 -4.99 -12.22 12.84
C THR A 267 -4.11 -11.05 13.27
N LYS A 268 -2.96 -10.85 12.61
CA LYS A 268 -2.00 -9.77 12.89
C LYS A 268 -2.04 -8.63 11.88
N VAL A 269 -2.93 -8.70 10.87
CA VAL A 269 -3.01 -7.69 9.81
C VAL A 269 -3.41 -6.33 10.40
N ARG A 270 -2.52 -5.37 10.23
CA ARG A 270 -2.62 -3.97 10.68
C ARG A 270 -2.44 -2.96 9.54
N GLY A 271 -2.00 -3.41 8.37
CA GLY A 271 -1.92 -2.60 7.16
C GLY A 271 -2.72 -3.24 6.04
N LEU A 272 -3.63 -2.46 5.45
CA LEU A 272 -4.39 -2.89 4.28
C LEU A 272 -4.25 -1.87 3.16
N GLU A 273 -4.04 -2.37 1.95
CA GLU A 273 -4.05 -1.59 0.72
C GLU A 273 -4.88 -2.30 -0.35
N PHE A 274 -5.82 -1.59 -0.95
CA PHE A 274 -6.69 -2.15 -1.99
C PHE A 274 -6.70 -1.29 -3.26
N SER A 275 -6.92 -1.96 -4.38
CA SER A 275 -7.23 -1.30 -5.65
C SER A 275 -8.18 -2.22 -6.40
N SER A 276 -9.48 -1.93 -6.34
CA SER A 276 -10.48 -2.82 -6.93
C SER A 276 -11.77 -2.06 -7.22
N ASP A 277 -12.20 -2.16 -8.46
CA ASP A 277 -13.46 -1.65 -8.98
C ASP A 277 -14.68 -2.51 -8.59
N TRP A 278 -14.49 -3.76 -8.13
CA TRP A 278 -15.57 -4.68 -7.77
C TRP A 278 -15.97 -4.65 -6.28
N LEU A 279 -15.17 -4.02 -5.42
CA LEU A 279 -15.49 -3.89 -4.01
C LEU A 279 -16.69 -2.95 -3.85
N THR A 280 -17.83 -3.47 -3.38
CA THR A 280 -18.93 -2.64 -2.89
C THR A 280 -18.64 -2.17 -1.47
N ASP A 281 -19.38 -1.16 -1.00
CA ASP A 281 -19.24 -0.61 0.35
C ASP A 281 -19.41 -1.71 1.43
N GLU A 282 -20.38 -2.61 1.27
CA GLU A 282 -20.63 -3.72 2.21
C GLU A 282 -19.52 -4.77 2.18
N LYS A 283 -19.00 -5.09 0.99
CA LYS A 283 -17.88 -6.04 0.85
C LYS A 283 -16.62 -5.47 1.51
N LEU A 284 -16.34 -4.18 1.29
CA LEU A 284 -15.23 -3.49 1.93
C LEU A 284 -15.40 -3.45 3.45
N ALA A 285 -16.59 -3.10 3.94
CA ALA A 285 -16.90 -3.13 5.38
C ALA A 285 -16.66 -4.51 5.99
N SER A 286 -17.10 -5.59 5.33
CA SER A 286 -16.88 -6.97 5.81
C SER A 286 -15.39 -7.34 5.93
N ILE A 287 -14.57 -6.89 4.97
CA ILE A 287 -13.12 -7.08 5.00
C ILE A 287 -12.50 -6.30 6.16
N LEU A 288 -12.89 -5.03 6.33
CA LEU A 288 -12.41 -4.16 7.39
C LEU A 288 -12.72 -4.75 8.77
N GLU A 289 -13.96 -5.16 9.03
CA GLU A 289 -14.39 -5.75 10.30
C GLU A 289 -13.66 -7.08 10.63
N SER A 290 -13.13 -7.75 9.62
CA SER A 290 -12.40 -9.01 9.79
C SER A 290 -10.95 -8.82 10.27
N CYS A 291 -10.43 -7.59 10.26
CA CYS A 291 -9.07 -7.28 10.70
C CYS A 291 -9.00 -7.10 12.22
N ILE A 292 -9.04 -8.19 12.97
CA ILE A 292 -9.18 -8.17 14.43
C ILE A 292 -8.02 -7.52 15.21
N ALA A 293 -6.86 -7.31 14.59
CA ALA A 293 -5.70 -6.69 15.24
C ALA A 293 -5.84 -5.18 15.44
N GLY A 294 -6.83 -4.55 14.79
CA GLY A 294 -6.96 -3.11 14.64
C GLY A 294 -6.03 -2.56 13.57
N LEU A 295 -6.58 -1.92 12.54
CA LEU A 295 -5.77 -1.33 11.46
C LEU A 295 -5.02 -0.11 11.94
N SER A 296 -3.73 -0.06 11.61
CA SER A 296 -2.84 1.09 11.78
C SER A 296 -2.67 1.88 10.48
N SER A 297 -2.84 1.23 9.33
CA SER A 297 -2.72 1.83 8.01
C SER A 297 -3.80 1.27 7.09
N PHE A 298 -4.51 2.17 6.42
CA PHE A 298 -5.44 1.82 5.35
C PHE A 298 -5.18 2.72 4.14
N SER A 299 -4.98 2.13 2.97
CA SER A 299 -4.80 2.84 1.71
C SER A 299 -5.64 2.27 0.56
N THR A 300 -5.99 3.14 -0.37
CA THR A 300 -6.66 2.79 -1.62
C THR A 300 -5.86 3.38 -2.79
N LEU A 301 -5.50 2.56 -3.78
CA LEU A 301 -4.78 3.06 -4.96
C LEU A 301 -5.71 3.59 -6.03
N ASN A 302 -6.89 2.97 -6.15
CA ASN A 302 -7.96 3.40 -7.04
C ASN A 302 -9.16 3.87 -6.21
N PRO A 303 -10.09 4.61 -6.83
CA PRO A 303 -11.38 4.90 -6.24
C PRO A 303 -12.11 3.63 -5.79
N LEU A 304 -12.36 3.54 -4.47
CA LEU A 304 -13.23 2.54 -3.87
C LEU A 304 -14.52 3.23 -3.43
N PRO A 305 -15.69 2.57 -3.51
CA PRO A 305 -16.94 3.10 -2.96
C PRO A 305 -16.89 3.00 -1.44
N VAL A 306 -16.17 3.92 -0.81
CA VAL A 306 -16.09 4.01 0.65
C VAL A 306 -17.19 4.95 1.10
N GLU A 307 -18.37 4.37 1.30
CA GLU A 307 -19.57 5.07 1.71
C GLU A 307 -19.82 4.80 3.20
N ARG A 308 -21.09 4.89 3.61
CA ARG A 308 -21.48 4.89 5.01
C ARG A 308 -21.10 3.60 5.75
N VAL A 309 -21.26 2.44 5.13
CA VAL A 309 -21.06 1.14 5.80
C VAL A 309 -19.58 0.90 6.03
N ALA A 310 -18.71 1.13 5.03
CA ALA A 310 -17.27 0.99 5.22
C ALA A 310 -16.70 2.04 6.20
N ILE A 311 -17.23 3.27 6.20
CA ILE A 311 -16.83 4.29 7.17
C ILE A 311 -17.19 3.90 8.60
N GLN A 312 -18.38 3.36 8.81
CA GLN A 312 -18.78 2.87 10.13
C GLN A 312 -17.90 1.69 10.57
N ALA A 313 -17.57 0.77 9.65
CA ALA A 313 -16.64 -0.32 9.91
C ALA A 313 -15.24 0.20 10.30
N LEU A 314 -14.66 1.14 9.53
CA LEU A 314 -13.38 1.78 9.84
C LEU A 314 -13.43 2.47 11.21
N SER A 315 -14.45 3.28 11.45
CA SER A 315 -14.56 4.10 12.66
C SER A 315 -14.73 3.24 13.91
N ARG A 316 -15.64 2.25 13.87
CA ARG A 316 -15.94 1.38 15.02
C ARG A 316 -14.84 0.38 15.31
N ALA A 317 -14.29 -0.27 14.27
CA ALA A 317 -13.31 -1.34 14.46
C ALA A 317 -11.88 -0.80 14.60
N HIS A 318 -11.54 0.31 13.93
CA HIS A 318 -10.15 0.74 13.74
C HIS A 318 -9.87 2.20 14.11
N GLY A 319 -10.87 3.00 14.46
CA GLY A 319 -10.68 4.44 14.74
C GLY A 319 -9.57 4.71 15.78
N ASN A 320 -9.54 3.92 16.85
CA ASN A 320 -8.54 4.07 17.93
C ASN A 320 -7.13 3.53 17.59
N THR A 321 -6.94 2.87 16.44
CA THR A 321 -5.66 2.28 16.02
C THR A 321 -5.08 2.92 14.76
N LEU A 322 -5.92 3.55 13.92
CA LEU A 322 -5.50 4.12 12.66
C LEU A 322 -4.51 5.28 12.84
N GLU A 323 -3.34 5.14 12.21
CA GLU A 323 -2.28 6.17 12.15
C GLU A 323 -2.10 6.72 10.72
N LYS A 324 -2.45 5.93 9.70
CA LYS A 324 -2.37 6.32 8.28
C LYS A 324 -3.69 6.04 7.56
N LEU A 325 -4.24 7.06 6.92
CA LEU A 325 -5.34 6.98 5.96
C LEU A 325 -4.92 7.60 4.63
N ASP A 326 -5.04 6.86 3.53
CA ASP A 326 -4.64 7.30 2.20
C ASP A 326 -5.66 6.85 1.15
N PHE A 327 -6.60 7.71 0.79
CA PHE A 327 -7.67 7.37 -0.15
C PHE A 327 -7.32 7.61 -1.63
N GLY A 328 -6.04 7.85 -1.93
CA GLY A 328 -5.61 8.28 -3.26
C GLY A 328 -6.11 9.70 -3.61
N ALA A 329 -5.69 10.20 -4.76
CA ALA A 329 -6.07 11.54 -5.22
C ALA A 329 -7.37 11.54 -6.04
N ASP A 330 -7.72 10.41 -6.65
CA ASP A 330 -8.74 10.36 -7.70
C ASP A 330 -10.17 10.18 -7.18
N TYR A 331 -10.34 9.67 -5.96
CA TYR A 331 -11.66 9.44 -5.39
C TYR A 331 -12.14 10.60 -4.54
N ARG A 332 -13.35 11.08 -4.83
CA ARG A 332 -13.91 12.25 -4.18
C ARG A 332 -14.95 11.81 -3.17
N TRP A 333 -14.70 12.12 -1.91
CA TRP A 333 -15.55 11.76 -0.80
C TRP A 333 -16.52 12.86 -0.46
N ALA A 334 -17.78 12.52 -0.21
CA ALA A 334 -18.67 13.48 0.41
C ALA A 334 -18.09 13.96 1.75
N CYS A 335 -18.10 15.28 1.99
CA CYS A 335 -17.43 15.87 3.15
C CYS A 335 -17.95 15.31 4.49
N HIS A 336 -19.24 15.00 4.60
CA HIS A 336 -19.84 14.47 5.83
C HIS A 336 -19.30 13.08 6.20
N TYR A 337 -19.10 12.21 5.21
CA TYR A 337 -18.49 10.90 5.35
C TYR A 337 -17.04 11.00 5.85
N PHE A 338 -16.29 11.92 5.25
CA PHE A 338 -14.94 12.22 5.72
C PHE A 338 -14.94 12.68 7.19
N GLN A 339 -15.84 13.58 7.57
CA GLN A 339 -15.93 14.10 8.94
C GLN A 339 -16.31 13.02 9.97
N GLU A 340 -17.28 12.17 9.65
CA GLU A 340 -17.64 11.02 10.49
C GLU A 340 -16.40 10.14 10.75
N LEU A 341 -15.62 9.84 9.71
CA LEU A 341 -14.43 9.04 9.83
C LEU A 341 -13.35 9.73 10.68
N VAL A 342 -12.98 10.97 10.34
CA VAL A 342 -11.86 11.65 10.99
C VAL A 342 -12.11 11.95 12.46
N SER A 343 -13.37 12.20 12.86
CA SER A 343 -13.78 12.40 14.25
C SER A 343 -13.57 11.17 15.14
N ASN A 344 -13.46 9.97 14.55
CA ASN A 344 -13.21 8.73 15.27
C ASN A 344 -11.75 8.28 15.26
N CYS A 345 -10.82 9.05 14.68
CA CYS A 345 -9.45 8.61 14.42
C CYS A 345 -8.37 9.44 15.18
N PRO A 346 -8.32 9.43 16.53
CA PRO A 346 -7.45 10.32 17.33
C PRO A 346 -5.93 10.15 17.10
N ARG A 347 -5.51 9.02 16.51
CA ARG A 347 -4.09 8.68 16.34
C ARG A 347 -3.53 8.98 14.96
N LEU A 348 -4.30 9.61 14.07
CA LEU A 348 -3.83 9.90 12.71
C LEU A 348 -2.57 10.75 12.70
N ARG A 349 -1.61 10.31 11.88
CA ARG A 349 -0.31 10.95 11.63
C ARG A 349 -0.15 11.30 10.15
N PHE A 350 -0.80 10.54 9.29
CA PHE A 350 -0.82 10.71 7.84
C PHE A 350 -2.27 10.67 7.36
N LEU A 351 -2.67 11.70 6.61
CA LEU A 351 -3.98 11.77 5.98
C LEU A 351 -3.83 12.26 4.53
N ARG A 352 -4.26 11.45 3.58
CA ARG A 352 -4.52 11.87 2.19
C ARG A 352 -5.98 11.62 1.84
N ALA A 353 -6.68 12.66 1.40
CA ALA A 353 -8.07 12.59 0.97
C ALA A 353 -8.41 13.64 -0.09
N SER A 354 -9.34 13.28 -0.96
CA SER A 354 -9.98 14.18 -1.92
C SER A 354 -11.46 14.28 -1.54
N LEU A 355 -11.97 15.49 -1.32
CA LEU A 355 -13.32 15.74 -0.83
C LEU A 355 -14.17 16.42 -1.90
N GLU A 356 -15.43 16.01 -2.02
CA GLU A 356 -16.48 16.69 -2.74
C GLU A 356 -17.41 17.39 -1.75
N LEU A 357 -17.57 18.69 -1.94
CA LEU A 357 -18.47 19.48 -1.12
C LEU A 357 -19.89 19.34 -1.67
N HIS A 358 -20.79 18.82 -0.85
CA HIS A 358 -22.19 18.70 -1.20
C HIS A 358 -23.09 19.64 -0.42
N GLY A 359 -24.15 20.14 -1.08
CA GLY A 359 -25.17 20.99 -0.46
C GLY A 359 -26.20 20.21 0.34
N ALA A 360 -26.45 18.96 -0.03
CA ALA A 360 -27.38 18.02 0.59
C ALA A 360 -26.76 16.61 0.58
N TYR A 361 -27.28 15.73 1.45
CA TYR A 361 -27.00 14.29 1.40
C TYR A 361 -27.67 13.64 0.16
N ASP A 362 -27.29 12.41 -0.16
CA ASP A 362 -27.83 11.65 -1.30
C ASP A 362 -29.35 11.42 -1.19
N ASP A 363 -29.89 11.43 0.03
CA ASP A 363 -31.32 11.32 0.32
C ASP A 363 -32.07 12.67 0.25
N GLY A 364 -31.37 13.75 -0.10
CA GLY A 364 -31.91 15.12 -0.18
C GLY A 364 -31.99 15.84 1.16
N THR A 365 -31.55 15.22 2.26
CA THR A 365 -31.47 15.89 3.56
C THR A 365 -30.45 17.02 3.49
N GLU A 366 -30.78 18.19 4.05
CA GLU A 366 -29.80 19.27 4.14
C GLU A 366 -28.68 18.90 5.10
N VAL A 367 -27.46 19.26 4.74
CA VAL A 367 -26.30 19.02 5.58
C VAL A 367 -26.35 19.95 6.80
N ASP A 368 -26.33 19.38 8.00
CA ASP A 368 -26.23 20.15 9.26
C ASP A 368 -24.79 20.65 9.45
N TYR A 369 -24.54 21.87 8.95
CA TYR A 369 -23.25 22.54 9.03
C TYR A 369 -22.81 22.83 10.46
N ASP A 370 -23.75 23.15 11.35
CA ASP A 370 -23.41 23.48 12.73
C ASP A 370 -22.90 22.23 13.45
N ALA A 371 -23.54 21.08 13.21
CA ALA A 371 -23.07 19.80 13.72
C ALA A 371 -21.69 19.42 13.17
N LEU A 372 -21.49 19.55 11.85
CA LEU A 372 -20.21 19.25 11.19
C LEU A 372 -19.05 20.13 11.69
N THR A 373 -19.34 21.39 12.01
CA THR A 373 -18.30 22.36 12.38
C THR A 373 -18.01 22.44 13.87
N SER A 374 -18.80 21.76 14.70
CA SER A 374 -18.76 21.89 16.16
C SER A 374 -17.50 21.33 16.82
N ASP A 375 -16.98 20.20 16.32
CA ASP A 375 -15.89 19.48 16.99
C ASP A 375 -14.53 19.64 16.27
N PRO A 376 -13.44 19.93 17.01
CA PRO A 376 -12.10 19.91 16.47
C PRO A 376 -11.66 18.48 16.12
N TRP A 377 -10.80 18.32 15.12
CA TRP A 377 -10.25 17.01 14.79
C TRP A 377 -9.52 16.38 15.99
N PRO A 378 -9.72 15.09 16.29
CA PRO A 378 -9.15 14.49 17.50
C PRO A 378 -7.62 14.31 17.40
N PHE A 379 -7.04 14.42 16.20
CA PHE A 379 -5.61 14.24 15.91
C PHE A 379 -4.84 15.55 15.69
N LEU A 380 -5.39 16.72 16.10
CA LEU A 380 -4.73 18.03 15.92
C LEU A 380 -3.26 18.05 16.41
N ASN A 381 -2.97 17.27 17.45
CA ASN A 381 -1.64 17.18 18.08
C ASN A 381 -0.78 16.02 17.57
N HIS A 382 -1.18 15.31 16.52
CA HIS A 382 -0.50 14.09 16.05
C HIS A 382 -0.20 14.10 14.55
N LEU A 383 -1.03 14.77 13.74
CA LEU A 383 -0.87 14.79 12.29
C LEU A 383 0.43 15.47 11.88
N LYS A 384 1.19 14.78 11.03
CA LYS A 384 2.46 15.26 10.45
C LYS A 384 2.37 15.52 8.96
N PHE A 385 1.53 14.75 8.27
CA PHE A 385 1.32 14.84 6.83
C PHE A 385 -0.17 14.99 6.54
N LEU A 386 -0.52 16.04 5.79
CA LEU A 386 -1.86 16.26 5.27
C LEU A 386 -1.78 16.52 3.78
N ASP A 387 -2.55 15.76 3.00
CA ASP A 387 -2.76 15.98 1.57
C ASP A 387 -4.27 16.02 1.31
N LEU A 388 -4.80 17.23 1.12
CA LEU A 388 -6.24 17.47 1.05
C LEU A 388 -6.60 18.19 -0.24
N THR A 389 -7.41 17.56 -1.09
CA THR A 389 -7.90 18.17 -2.33
C THR A 389 -9.39 18.41 -2.23
N LEU A 390 -9.85 19.63 -2.55
CA LEU A 390 -11.28 19.99 -2.49
C LEU A 390 -11.90 20.17 -3.87
N TYR A 391 -12.99 19.47 -4.10
CA TYR A 391 -13.82 19.52 -5.28
C TYR A 391 -15.20 20.04 -4.92
N HIS A 392 -15.82 20.61 -5.95
CA HIS A 392 -17.13 21.19 -5.86
C HIS A 392 -18.15 20.15 -6.34
N GLY A 393 -19.17 19.85 -5.53
CA GLY A 393 -20.28 18.97 -5.91
C GLY A 393 -21.04 19.48 -7.11
N SER A 394 -21.55 18.57 -7.95
CA SER A 394 -22.28 18.93 -9.19
C SER A 394 -23.48 19.86 -8.94
N GLU A 395 -24.09 19.77 -7.77
CA GLU A 395 -25.33 20.42 -7.38
C GLU A 395 -25.17 21.84 -6.86
N LEU A 396 -24.00 22.25 -6.35
CA LEU A 396 -23.76 23.68 -6.09
C LEU A 396 -23.35 24.38 -7.40
N GLN A 397 -24.24 24.38 -8.39
CA GLN A 397 -23.99 25.03 -9.67
C GLN A 397 -23.35 26.41 -9.47
N MET A 398 -22.22 26.66 -10.14
CA MET A 398 -21.52 27.95 -10.12
C MET A 398 -22.33 29.03 -10.85
N THR A 399 -23.53 29.33 -10.36
CA THR A 399 -24.26 30.52 -10.79
C THR A 399 -23.46 31.78 -10.43
N LYS A 400 -22.53 31.68 -9.46
CA LYS A 400 -21.56 32.72 -9.12
C LYS A 400 -20.17 32.10 -8.83
N PRO A 401 -19.06 32.75 -9.22
CA PRO A 401 -17.74 32.33 -8.78
C PRO A 401 -17.65 32.43 -7.26
N TYR A 402 -17.08 31.41 -6.61
CA TYR A 402 -16.83 31.39 -5.17
C TYR A 402 -16.15 32.69 -4.71
N ARG A 403 -16.71 33.34 -3.69
CA ARG A 403 -16.14 34.54 -3.06
C ARG A 403 -15.91 34.24 -1.57
N PRO A 404 -14.66 34.24 -1.10
CA PRO A 404 -14.40 34.12 0.33
C PRO A 404 -15.20 35.14 1.15
N GLY A 405 -15.84 34.69 2.22
CA GLY A 405 -16.68 35.52 3.09
C GLY A 405 -18.09 35.80 2.57
N ASP A 406 -18.53 35.16 1.48
CA ASP A 406 -19.91 35.31 0.98
C ASP A 406 -20.96 34.56 1.81
N GLY A 407 -20.53 33.76 2.80
CA GLY A 407 -21.42 32.99 3.67
C GLY A 407 -22.10 31.82 2.96
N SER A 408 -21.67 31.46 1.75
CA SER A 408 -22.15 30.26 1.07
C SER A 408 -21.72 29.00 1.84
N VAL A 409 -22.43 27.90 1.60
CA VAL A 409 -22.05 26.54 2.04
C VAL A 409 -20.57 26.24 1.76
N SER A 410 -20.14 26.60 0.55
CA SER A 410 -18.76 26.47 0.10
C SER A 410 -17.79 27.26 1.00
N ASP A 411 -18.14 28.50 1.33
CA ASP A 411 -17.35 29.34 2.23
C ASP A 411 -17.30 28.77 3.65
N MET A 412 -18.41 28.25 4.15
CA MET A 412 -18.49 27.62 5.48
C MET A 412 -17.57 26.39 5.57
N TYR A 413 -17.62 25.48 4.59
CA TYR A 413 -16.73 24.31 4.55
C TYR A 413 -15.26 24.70 4.49
N VAL A 414 -14.90 25.62 3.59
CA VAL A 414 -13.51 26.09 3.44
C VAL A 414 -13.05 26.75 4.73
N ASN A 415 -13.90 27.58 5.35
CA ASN A 415 -13.59 28.25 6.59
C ASN A 415 -13.37 27.29 7.76
N TYR A 416 -14.19 26.24 7.86
CA TYR A 416 -14.03 25.16 8.83
C TYR A 416 -12.74 24.40 8.60
N LEU A 417 -12.48 23.92 7.37
CA LEU A 417 -11.28 23.16 7.04
C LEU A 417 -10.02 23.95 7.35
N TYR A 418 -9.95 25.24 6.99
CA TYR A 418 -8.80 26.08 7.37
C TYR A 418 -8.64 26.24 8.89
N SER A 419 -9.74 26.29 9.65
CA SER A 419 -9.69 26.32 11.11
C SER A 419 -9.09 25.03 11.67
N GLN A 420 -9.56 23.88 11.18
CA GLN A 420 -9.04 22.56 11.58
C GLN A 420 -7.56 22.40 11.21
N ILE A 421 -7.20 22.75 9.97
CA ILE A 421 -5.80 22.68 9.52
C ILE A 421 -4.93 23.63 10.35
N GLY A 422 -5.40 24.83 10.66
CA GLY A 422 -4.70 25.79 11.50
C GLY A 422 -4.34 25.26 12.90
N GLY A 423 -5.14 24.33 13.42
CA GLY A 423 -4.90 23.64 14.69
C GLY A 423 -3.85 22.54 14.63
N LEU A 424 -3.37 22.13 13.45
CA LEU A 424 -2.40 21.05 13.26
C LEU A 424 -0.96 21.49 13.58
N ILE A 425 -0.69 21.83 14.85
CA ILE A 425 0.59 22.42 15.27
C ILE A 425 1.82 21.51 15.06
N LYS A 426 1.62 20.21 14.81
CA LYS A 426 2.68 19.25 14.48
C LYS A 426 2.83 18.95 12.99
N LEU A 427 2.05 19.60 12.14
CA LEU A 427 2.11 19.39 10.71
C LEU A 427 3.48 19.78 10.16
N GLU A 428 4.12 18.82 9.48
CA GLU A 428 5.43 19.00 8.84
C GLU A 428 5.27 19.18 7.32
N GLU A 429 4.26 18.56 6.73
CA GLU A 429 3.99 18.64 5.30
C GLU A 429 2.50 18.88 5.06
N LEU A 430 2.22 19.95 4.31
CA LEU A 430 0.89 20.35 3.89
C LEU A 430 0.83 20.35 2.37
N ARG A 431 -0.02 19.50 1.82
CA ARG A 431 -0.42 19.53 0.43
C ARG A 431 -1.89 19.90 0.39
N ILE A 432 -2.19 20.94 -0.38
CA ILE A 432 -3.56 21.34 -0.61
C ILE A 432 -3.76 21.34 -2.13
N GLY A 433 -4.93 20.90 -2.56
CA GLY A 433 -5.33 20.89 -3.95
C GLY A 433 -6.77 21.36 -4.13
N GLY A 434 -7.15 21.55 -5.39
CA GLY A 434 -8.54 21.86 -5.75
C GLY A 434 -8.82 23.33 -6.00
N TRP A 435 -10.06 23.62 -6.39
CA TRP A 435 -10.47 24.90 -7.00
C TRP A 435 -10.86 25.97 -5.99
N MET A 436 -11.22 25.57 -4.77
CA MET A 436 -11.79 26.46 -3.76
C MET A 436 -10.79 26.95 -2.71
N MET A 437 -9.61 26.36 -2.67
CA MET A 437 -8.62 26.64 -1.65
C MET A 437 -7.77 27.85 -2.02
N LEU A 438 -8.26 29.02 -1.65
CA LEU A 438 -7.56 30.29 -1.81
C LEU A 438 -6.66 30.57 -0.61
N LEU A 439 -5.37 30.28 -0.75
CA LEU A 439 -4.32 30.70 0.19
C LEU A 439 -4.04 32.21 0.03
N GLN A 440 -4.99 33.05 0.45
CA GLN A 440 -4.86 34.50 0.48
C GLN A 440 -4.55 35.00 1.89
N ALA A 441 -3.78 36.09 2.00
CA ALA A 441 -3.40 36.68 3.27
C ALA A 441 -4.60 37.08 4.14
N GLN A 442 -5.68 37.56 3.52
CA GLN A 442 -6.86 38.04 4.21
C GLN A 442 -7.79 36.92 4.72
N ASN A 443 -7.66 35.70 4.18
CA ASN A 443 -8.59 34.60 4.44
C ASN A 443 -7.85 33.37 4.99
N GLY A 444 -7.39 32.49 4.10
CA GLY A 444 -6.83 31.18 4.46
C GLY A 444 -5.54 31.25 5.27
N LEU A 445 -4.57 32.09 4.87
CA LEU A 445 -3.23 32.08 5.47
C LEU A 445 -3.26 32.43 6.96
N ARG A 446 -4.03 33.45 7.37
CA ARG A 446 -4.15 33.84 8.78
C ARG A 446 -4.63 32.69 9.67
N LYS A 447 -5.56 31.86 9.19
CA LYS A 447 -6.03 30.68 9.93
C LYS A 447 -4.93 29.63 10.09
N LEU A 448 -3.98 29.58 9.15
CA LEU A 448 -2.84 28.67 9.16
C LEU A 448 -1.60 29.21 9.90
N ALA A 449 -1.73 30.32 10.65
CA ALA A 449 -0.62 30.92 11.39
C ALA A 449 0.02 29.97 12.43
N GLY A 450 -0.77 29.00 12.93
CA GLY A 450 -0.35 28.00 13.93
C GLY A 450 0.62 26.93 13.42
N LEU A 451 0.79 26.80 12.10
CA LEU A 451 1.62 25.76 11.46
C LEU A 451 3.13 26.05 11.56
N LYS A 452 3.66 26.26 12.77
CA LYS A 452 5.07 26.65 12.98
C LYS A 452 6.08 25.54 12.63
N LYS A 453 5.64 24.29 12.58
CA LYS A 453 6.47 23.12 12.23
C LYS A 453 6.42 22.76 10.75
N LEU A 454 5.68 23.51 9.93
CA LEU A 454 5.56 23.27 8.51
C LEU A 454 6.92 23.40 7.83
N LYS A 455 7.35 22.34 7.14
CA LYS A 455 8.61 22.26 6.39
C LYS A 455 8.36 22.27 4.88
N VAL A 456 7.29 21.60 4.43
CA VAL A 456 6.95 21.44 3.02
C VAL A 456 5.54 21.94 2.76
N LEU A 457 5.41 22.84 1.79
CA LEU A 457 4.14 23.28 1.25
C LEU A 457 4.04 22.86 -0.22
N ASP A 458 3.13 21.93 -0.52
CA ASP A 458 2.92 21.45 -1.89
C ASP A 458 1.61 21.99 -2.46
N LEU A 459 1.75 22.66 -3.60
CA LEU A 459 0.68 23.34 -4.30
C LEU A 459 0.50 22.82 -5.74
N ARG A 460 1.17 21.73 -6.11
CA ARG A 460 1.15 21.21 -7.49
C ARG A 460 -0.25 20.84 -7.97
N ASN A 461 -1.13 20.44 -7.05
CA ASN A 461 -2.52 20.05 -7.32
C ASN A 461 -3.50 21.24 -7.30
N HIS A 462 -3.01 22.47 -7.20
CA HIS A 462 -3.84 23.66 -7.38
C HIS A 462 -3.89 24.11 -8.82
N THR A 463 -5.12 24.43 -9.25
CA THR A 463 -5.39 24.98 -10.58
C THR A 463 -5.23 26.50 -10.61
N PHE A 464 -5.49 27.21 -9.50
CA PHE A 464 -5.44 28.67 -9.45
C PHE A 464 -4.98 29.20 -8.09
N ILE A 465 -3.71 29.64 -8.01
CA ILE A 465 -3.21 30.36 -6.84
C ILE A 465 -2.92 31.81 -7.24
N LYS A 466 -3.61 32.73 -6.59
CA LYS A 466 -3.33 34.18 -6.68
C LYS A 466 -2.50 34.58 -5.47
N TRP A 467 -1.19 34.40 -5.55
CA TRP A 467 -0.27 34.97 -4.58
C TRP A 467 0.23 36.32 -5.05
N GLY A 468 0.19 37.29 -4.14
CA GLY A 468 0.84 38.58 -4.26
C GLY A 468 2.04 38.67 -3.33
N THR A 469 2.60 39.87 -3.27
CA THR A 469 3.72 40.20 -2.40
C THR A 469 3.32 40.09 -0.92
N GLU A 470 2.09 40.42 -0.56
CA GLU A 470 1.56 40.31 0.81
C GLU A 470 1.59 38.85 1.32
N GLU A 471 1.14 37.89 0.52
CA GLU A 471 1.22 36.46 0.87
C GLU A 471 2.67 35.99 1.06
N ALA A 472 3.59 36.45 0.19
CA ALA A 472 5.01 36.11 0.26
C ALA A 472 5.66 36.59 1.57
N GLU A 473 5.38 37.84 1.95
CA GLU A 473 5.87 38.44 3.20
C GLU A 473 5.28 37.70 4.41
N TRP A 474 3.97 37.46 4.38
CA TRP A 474 3.28 36.75 5.45
C TRP A 474 3.86 35.35 5.68
N ILE A 475 4.12 34.58 4.61
CA ILE A 475 4.71 33.24 4.68
C ILE A 475 6.10 33.29 5.33
N CYS A 476 6.94 34.25 4.93
CA CYS A 476 8.29 34.42 5.48
C CYS A 476 8.27 34.74 6.99
N GLU A 477 7.28 35.50 7.44
CA GLU A 477 7.13 35.92 8.84
C GLU A 477 6.52 34.82 9.71
N ASN A 478 5.56 34.04 9.18
CA ASN A 478 4.76 33.13 10.00
C ASN A 478 5.22 31.67 9.94
N TRP A 479 5.77 31.20 8.82
CA TRP A 479 6.21 29.82 8.64
C TRP A 479 7.74 29.73 8.64
N THR A 480 8.32 30.05 9.79
CA THR A 480 9.78 30.10 9.96
C THR A 480 10.47 28.75 9.85
N GLY A 481 9.74 27.64 9.91
CA GLY A 481 10.25 26.28 9.67
C GLY A 481 10.22 25.84 8.20
N LEU A 482 9.64 26.63 7.30
CA LEU A 482 9.44 26.25 5.90
C LEU A 482 10.78 26.14 5.17
N VAL A 483 10.95 25.03 4.45
CA VAL A 483 12.16 24.66 3.69
C VAL A 483 11.85 24.50 2.21
N GLU A 484 10.65 24.04 1.85
CA GLU A 484 10.31 23.74 0.46
C GLU A 484 8.89 24.22 0.10
N ILE A 485 8.77 24.84 -1.07
CA ILE A 485 7.51 25.21 -1.71
C ILE A 485 7.47 24.57 -3.10
N LEU A 486 6.47 23.74 -3.35
CA LEU A 486 6.29 23.04 -4.63
C LEU A 486 5.08 23.58 -5.38
N GLY A 487 5.16 23.66 -6.71
CA GLY A 487 4.00 23.92 -7.56
C GLY A 487 3.53 25.37 -7.56
N LEU A 488 4.42 26.31 -7.26
CA LEU A 488 4.08 27.73 -7.27
C LEU A 488 3.80 28.23 -8.70
N LYS A 489 2.53 28.43 -9.03
CA LYS A 489 2.06 28.90 -10.35
C LYS A 489 1.20 30.15 -10.19
N GLY A 490 1.36 31.12 -11.10
CA GLY A 490 0.56 32.35 -11.11
C GLY A 490 1.22 33.49 -11.89
N PRO A 491 0.46 34.57 -12.20
CA PRO A 491 0.98 35.71 -12.95
C PRO A 491 2.10 36.45 -12.20
N ASN A 492 2.07 36.44 -10.86
CA ASN A 492 3.03 37.15 -10.00
C ASN A 492 4.13 36.25 -9.42
N THR A 493 4.28 35.01 -9.92
CA THR A 493 5.23 34.04 -9.34
C THR A 493 6.65 34.60 -9.25
N ARG A 494 7.10 35.40 -10.23
CA ARG A 494 8.45 35.99 -10.21
C ARG A 494 8.67 36.91 -9.02
N ASP A 495 7.71 37.79 -8.73
CA ASP A 495 7.82 38.74 -7.63
C ASP A 495 7.73 38.04 -6.27
N VAL A 496 6.84 37.05 -6.16
CA VAL A 496 6.72 36.21 -4.96
C VAL A 496 8.02 35.44 -4.69
N VAL A 497 8.58 34.78 -5.70
CA VAL A 497 9.86 34.06 -5.58
C VAL A 497 10.98 35.01 -5.17
N LYS A 498 11.04 36.20 -5.77
CA LYS A 498 12.03 37.23 -5.42
C LYS A 498 11.96 37.59 -3.93
N ILE A 499 10.78 37.95 -3.42
CA ILE A 499 10.59 38.32 -2.00
C ILE A 499 10.97 37.16 -1.07
N ILE A 500 10.49 35.95 -1.36
CA ILE A 500 10.80 34.76 -0.55
C ILE A 500 12.31 34.50 -0.54
N LYS A 501 12.98 34.60 -1.69
CA LYS A 501 14.43 34.38 -1.78
C LYS A 501 15.26 35.48 -1.11
N GLU A 502 14.81 36.72 -1.16
CA GLU A 502 15.45 37.85 -0.46
C GLU A 502 15.36 37.70 1.06
N ARG A 503 14.17 37.35 1.58
CA ARG A 503 13.96 37.19 3.04
C ARG A 503 14.44 35.85 3.58
N ARG A 504 14.36 34.78 2.78
CA ARG A 504 14.54 33.37 3.18
C ARG A 504 15.28 32.57 2.09
N PRO A 505 16.58 32.83 1.85
CA PRO A 505 17.32 32.29 0.70
C PRO A 505 17.41 30.75 0.67
N LEU A 506 17.31 30.10 1.83
CA LEU A 506 17.38 28.64 1.98
C LEU A 506 16.10 27.91 1.55
N ILE A 507 14.97 28.59 1.36
CA ILE A 507 13.73 27.95 0.92
C ILE A 507 13.89 27.49 -0.53
N VAL A 508 13.75 26.20 -0.79
CA VAL A 508 13.74 25.62 -2.13
C VAL A 508 12.36 25.84 -2.76
N ILE A 509 12.32 26.37 -3.99
CA ILE A 509 11.07 26.59 -4.73
C ILE A 509 11.17 25.81 -6.04
N LYS A 510 10.21 24.93 -6.30
CA LYS A 510 10.18 24.05 -7.49
C LYS A 510 8.88 24.17 -8.26
#